data_AF-A0A0F9S9N4-F1
#
_entry.id   AF-A0A0F9S9N4-F1
#
_cell.length_a   1.000
_cell.length_b   1.000
_cell.length_c   1.000
_cell.angle_alpha   90.00
_cell.angle_beta   90.00
_cell.angle_gamma   90.00
#
_symmetry.space_group_name_H-M   'P 1'
#
loop_
_entity.id
_entity.type
_entity.pdbx_description
1 polymer ?
#
loop_
_entity_poly.entity_id
_entity_poly.type
_entity_poly.pdbx_seq_one_letter_code
_entity_poly.pdbx_strand_id
1 'polypeptide(L)'
;MGDTKIPWADKTWSPVTGCTKVSPGCAHCYAEAMSLRFGWSKHPWTPEHAAENVVLHPARLDYPLHLRKPQRIFCCSMGDLFHEAVPIEFIRAVFYVMERASQHTFLVLTKRIERAAAHWKEYLLYPPPDGEAAVNFHGDAMAHWFAGRKLDVTMTYKWPPNVHLGVSVENQAMADERIPKLLATPAAKRFVSAEPLLGAVDLTMIKLGKREGRPGKFNAYLDAMACTETDEMGFERKLAEKHRLHQVIVGGESGPGHRDMDLAWVQAISDQCEAAGVAYFGKSLGGPTQKAPLPGHLGRRELVP
;
A
#
# COMPACT_ATOMS: atom_id res chain seq x y z
N MET A 1 18.09 3.87 4.75
CA MET A 1 17.80 2.80 3.78
C MET A 1 18.75 1.66 4.09
N GLY A 2 18.32 0.41 3.99
CA GLY A 2 19.16 -0.72 4.39
C GLY A 2 18.36 -1.98 4.70
N ASP A 3 19.03 -2.95 5.32
CA ASP A 3 18.38 -4.14 5.87
C ASP A 3 17.26 -3.75 6.83
N THR A 4 16.16 -4.50 6.79
CA THR A 4 14.98 -4.21 7.60
C THR A 4 14.67 -5.34 8.56
N LYS A 5 14.04 -4.98 9.68
CA LYS A 5 13.43 -5.94 10.62
C LYS A 5 11.98 -6.25 10.26
N ILE A 6 11.46 -5.67 9.18
CA ILE A 6 10.13 -5.94 8.66
C ILE A 6 10.16 -7.30 7.98
N PRO A 7 9.49 -8.32 8.53
CA PRO A 7 9.79 -9.71 8.19
C PRO A 7 9.28 -10.16 6.81
N TRP A 8 8.57 -9.29 6.09
CA TRP A 8 8.04 -9.52 4.74
C TRP A 8 8.78 -8.74 3.64
N ALA A 9 9.87 -8.05 3.99
CA ALA A 9 10.73 -7.31 3.07
C ALA A 9 12.22 -7.51 3.41
N ASP A 10 13.10 -7.45 2.41
CA ASP A 10 14.55 -7.55 2.59
C ASP A 10 15.16 -6.19 2.90
N LYS A 11 14.64 -5.14 2.26
CA LYS A 11 15.11 -3.75 2.41
C LYS A 11 13.96 -2.79 2.63
N THR A 12 14.26 -1.64 3.22
CA THR A 12 13.40 -0.45 3.18
C THR A 12 14.00 0.67 2.35
N TRP A 13 13.14 1.31 1.57
CA TRP A 13 13.46 2.48 0.75
C TRP A 13 12.44 3.58 1.04
N SER A 14 12.88 4.69 1.64
CA SER A 14 11.99 5.78 2.07
C SER A 14 12.38 7.09 1.39
N PRO A 15 11.99 7.29 0.11
CA PRO A 15 12.16 8.54 -0.62
C PRO A 15 11.25 9.65 -0.05
N VAL A 16 10.20 9.29 0.69
CA VAL A 16 9.38 10.20 1.50
C VAL A 16 9.41 9.72 2.96
N THR A 17 9.48 10.65 3.91
CA THR A 17 9.21 10.41 5.33
C THR A 17 8.18 11.38 5.85
N GLY A 18 7.50 11.01 6.93
CA GLY A 18 6.41 11.81 7.50
C GLY A 18 5.07 11.52 6.85
N CYS A 19 4.01 11.88 7.57
CA CYS A 19 2.62 11.71 7.15
C CYS A 19 1.73 12.61 8.02
N THR A 20 0.41 12.46 7.84
CA THR A 20 -0.62 12.92 8.76
C THR A 20 -1.56 11.77 9.11
N LYS A 21 -2.09 11.75 10.33
CA LYS A 21 -2.99 10.68 10.81
C LYS A 21 -4.35 10.77 10.11
N VAL A 22 -4.82 9.66 9.52
CA VAL A 22 -6.09 9.61 8.74
C VAL A 22 -7.03 8.46 9.12
N SER A 23 -6.63 7.60 10.05
CA SER A 23 -7.42 6.43 10.44
C SER A 23 -7.19 6.07 11.91
N PRO A 24 -8.04 5.21 12.50
CA PRO A 24 -7.84 4.70 13.86
C PRO A 24 -6.49 4.00 14.07
N GLY A 25 -5.92 3.38 13.04
CA GLY A 25 -4.59 2.76 13.09
C GLY A 25 -3.44 3.75 13.25
N CYS A 26 -3.67 5.03 12.96
CA CYS A 26 -2.64 6.06 13.11
C CYS A 26 -2.50 6.56 14.56
N ALA A 27 -3.41 6.20 15.47
CA ALA A 27 -3.44 6.71 16.84
C ALA A 27 -2.09 6.51 17.55
N HIS A 28 -1.51 5.31 17.49
CA HIS A 28 -0.22 4.94 18.08
C HIS A 28 0.86 4.64 17.02
N CYS A 29 0.93 5.50 16.00
CA CYS A 29 1.85 5.34 14.88
C CYS A 29 3.32 5.24 15.34
N TYR A 30 3.94 4.08 15.14
CA TYR A 30 5.35 3.86 15.50
C TYR A 30 6.30 4.82 14.77
N ALA A 31 5.97 5.18 13.52
CA ALA A 31 6.81 6.03 12.70
C ALA A 31 6.84 7.48 13.22
N GLU A 32 5.69 8.00 13.67
CA GLU A 32 5.61 9.30 14.34
C GLU A 32 6.40 9.29 15.65
N ALA A 33 6.13 8.30 16.52
CA ALA A 33 6.78 8.19 17.82
C ALA A 33 8.32 8.12 17.68
N MET A 34 8.80 7.37 16.69
CA MET A 34 10.22 7.27 16.35
C MET A 34 10.77 8.59 15.78
N SER A 35 10.04 9.25 14.88
CA SER A 35 10.42 10.52 14.28
C SER A 35 10.61 11.62 15.33
N LEU A 36 9.66 11.73 16.27
CA LEU A 36 9.72 12.66 17.40
C LEU A 36 10.88 12.32 18.34
N ARG A 37 11.03 11.05 18.71
CA ARG A 37 12.10 10.59 19.61
C ARG A 37 13.49 10.91 19.09
N PHE A 38 13.72 10.74 17.79
CA PHE A 38 15.02 11.03 17.16
C PHE A 38 15.17 12.47 16.67
N GLY A 39 14.16 13.32 16.88
CA GLY A 39 14.20 14.73 16.48
C GLY A 39 14.13 14.95 14.96
N TRP A 40 13.66 13.98 14.19
CA TRP A 40 13.41 14.15 12.75
C TRP A 40 12.14 14.97 12.48
N SER A 41 11.15 14.83 13.37
CA SER A 41 9.98 15.71 13.45
C SER A 41 10.07 16.57 14.70
N LYS A 42 9.69 17.84 14.59
CA LYS A 42 9.58 18.75 15.74
C LYS A 42 8.20 18.68 16.39
N HIS A 43 7.15 18.50 15.58
CA HIS A 43 5.77 18.44 16.05
C HIS A 43 5.06 17.14 15.65
N PRO A 44 3.98 16.76 16.36
CA PRO A 44 3.16 15.60 16.02
C PRO A 44 2.63 15.66 14.58
N TRP A 45 2.35 14.50 13.99
CA TRP A 45 1.93 14.32 12.60
C TRP A 45 0.45 14.66 12.41
N THR A 46 0.11 15.92 12.64
CA THR A 46 -1.23 16.51 12.43
C THR A 46 -1.30 17.23 11.08
N PRO A 47 -2.51 17.45 10.52
CA PRO A 47 -2.69 18.24 9.30
C PRO A 47 -2.02 19.63 9.36
N GLU A 48 -2.07 20.29 10.52
CA GLU A 48 -1.48 21.62 10.74
C GLU A 48 0.05 21.61 10.58
N HIS A 49 0.72 20.51 10.98
CA HIS A 49 2.16 20.32 10.84
C HIS A 49 2.53 19.47 9.62
N ALA A 50 1.63 19.30 8.63
CA ALA A 50 1.89 18.42 7.50
C ALA A 50 3.09 18.89 6.65
N ALA A 51 3.18 20.21 6.42
CA ALA A 51 4.20 20.82 5.56
C ALA A 51 5.62 20.65 6.11
N GLU A 52 5.77 20.58 7.43
CA GLU A 52 7.08 20.36 8.08
C GLU A 52 7.40 18.87 8.27
N ASN A 53 6.37 18.03 8.47
CA ASN A 53 6.57 16.61 8.75
C ASN A 53 6.84 15.81 7.49
N VAL A 54 6.17 16.15 6.38
CA VAL A 54 6.32 15.45 5.11
C VAL A 54 7.56 15.95 4.40
N VAL A 55 8.61 15.14 4.42
CA VAL A 55 9.92 15.47 3.86
C VAL A 55 10.21 14.56 2.68
N LEU A 56 10.51 15.19 1.54
CA LEU A 56 11.00 14.52 0.33
C LEU A 56 12.52 14.34 0.44
N HIS A 57 13.02 13.20 -0.04
CA HIS A 57 14.44 12.88 -0.01
C HIS A 57 14.96 12.54 -1.41
N PRO A 58 15.17 13.53 -2.30
CA PRO A 58 15.63 13.29 -3.67
C PRO A 58 16.96 12.54 -3.73
N ALA A 59 17.88 12.83 -2.80
CA ALA A 59 19.16 12.14 -2.66
C ALA A 59 19.05 10.63 -2.34
N ARG A 60 17.84 10.13 -2.03
CA ARG A 60 17.56 8.73 -1.77
C ARG A 60 16.94 8.00 -2.96
N LEU A 61 16.60 8.71 -4.04
CA LEU A 61 15.81 8.16 -5.13
C LEU A 61 16.52 6.99 -5.83
N ASP A 62 17.81 7.12 -6.13
CA ASP A 62 18.53 6.10 -6.92
C ASP A 62 19.02 4.89 -6.11
N TYR A 63 18.79 4.86 -4.79
CA TYR A 63 19.23 3.75 -3.93
C TYR A 63 18.88 2.34 -4.47
N PRO A 64 17.65 2.07 -4.95
CA PRO A 64 17.32 0.75 -5.51
C PRO A 64 18.13 0.40 -6.76
N LEU A 65 18.54 1.37 -7.57
CA LEU A 65 19.31 1.13 -8.81
C LEU A 65 20.70 0.55 -8.52
N HIS A 66 21.22 0.78 -7.32
CA HIS A 66 22.56 0.33 -6.91
C HIS A 66 22.58 -1.08 -6.31
N LEU A 67 21.40 -1.68 -6.07
CA LEU A 67 21.28 -3.01 -5.50
C LEU A 67 21.36 -4.09 -6.59
N ARG A 68 22.36 -4.97 -6.48
CA ARG A 68 22.67 -5.98 -7.50
C ARG A 68 21.82 -7.25 -7.41
N LYS A 69 21.50 -7.70 -6.19
CA LYS A 69 20.71 -8.93 -5.98
C LYS A 69 19.23 -8.58 -6.02
N PRO A 70 18.34 -9.44 -6.54
CA PRO A 70 16.90 -9.28 -6.36
C PRO A 70 16.54 -9.07 -4.89
N GLN A 71 15.67 -8.13 -4.60
CA GLN A 71 15.24 -7.75 -3.25
C GLN A 71 13.73 -7.50 -3.26
N ARG A 72 13.07 -7.81 -2.16
CA ARG A 72 11.75 -7.28 -1.80
C ARG A 72 11.95 -5.98 -1.03
N ILE A 73 11.58 -4.86 -1.63
CA ILE A 73 11.84 -3.52 -1.08
C ILE A 73 10.53 -2.90 -0.61
N PHE A 74 10.41 -2.66 0.69
CA PHE A 74 9.27 -1.91 1.22
C PHE A 74 9.48 -0.40 1.06
N CYS A 75 8.59 0.24 0.32
CA CYS A 75 8.61 1.67 0.05
C CYS A 75 7.94 2.46 1.19
N CYS A 76 8.61 3.52 1.66
CA CYS A 76 8.11 4.47 2.66
C CYS A 76 7.73 3.83 4.00
N SER A 77 8.66 3.10 4.63
CA SER A 77 8.39 2.52 5.96
C SER A 77 8.13 3.58 7.05
N MET A 78 8.55 4.83 6.83
CA MET A 78 8.48 5.94 7.78
C MET A 78 7.64 7.11 7.23
N GLY A 79 6.66 6.85 6.35
CA GLY A 79 5.82 7.88 5.75
C GLY A 79 4.73 7.28 4.86
N ASP A 80 4.11 8.10 4.02
CA ASP A 80 3.16 7.65 3.00
C ASP A 80 3.48 8.33 1.66
N LEU A 81 3.82 7.54 0.64
CA LEU A 81 4.19 8.06 -0.69
C LEU A 81 3.06 8.91 -1.31
N PHE A 82 1.81 8.60 -0.98
CA PHE A 82 0.64 9.25 -1.55
C PHE A 82 0.05 10.33 -0.64
N HIS A 83 0.79 10.84 0.34
CA HIS A 83 0.37 12.00 1.13
C HIS A 83 0.18 13.28 0.27
N GLU A 84 -0.86 14.11 0.51
CA GLU A 84 -1.20 15.26 -0.36
C GLU A 84 -0.02 16.21 -0.62
N ALA A 85 0.82 16.43 0.39
CA ALA A 85 2.04 17.25 0.30
C ALA A 85 3.18 16.69 -0.58
N VAL A 86 3.09 15.45 -1.07
CA VAL A 86 4.09 14.86 -1.97
C VAL A 86 3.76 15.23 -3.42
N PRO A 87 4.56 16.05 -4.13
CA PRO A 87 4.24 16.44 -5.50
C PRO A 87 4.10 15.24 -6.44
N ILE A 88 3.21 15.37 -7.43
CA ILE A 88 2.90 14.27 -8.34
C ILE A 88 4.16 13.84 -9.11
N GLU A 89 4.99 14.81 -9.50
CA GLU A 89 6.26 14.64 -10.20
C GLU A 89 7.27 13.86 -9.36
N PHE A 90 7.23 14.00 -8.03
CA PHE A 90 8.09 13.22 -7.14
C PHE A 90 7.61 11.76 -7.05
N ILE A 91 6.29 11.53 -7.03
CA ILE A 91 5.72 10.18 -7.12
C ILE A 91 6.13 9.53 -8.45
N ARG A 92 6.07 10.28 -9.57
CA ARG A 92 6.56 9.81 -10.88
C ARG A 92 8.04 9.42 -10.83
N ALA A 93 8.89 10.24 -10.19
CA ALA A 93 10.31 9.93 -9.99
C ALA A 93 10.56 8.65 -9.19
N VAL A 94 9.74 8.40 -8.17
CA VAL A 94 9.79 7.15 -7.39
C VAL A 94 9.41 5.95 -8.26
N PHE A 95 8.32 6.03 -9.02
CA PHE A 95 7.88 4.96 -9.93
C PHE A 95 8.85 4.71 -11.08
N TYR A 96 9.49 5.75 -11.61
CA TYR A 96 10.57 5.61 -12.60
C TYR A 96 11.71 4.73 -12.08
N VAL A 97 12.14 4.96 -10.84
CA VAL A 97 13.17 4.11 -10.22
C VAL A 97 12.67 2.68 -10.05
N MET A 98 11.41 2.50 -9.64
CA MET A 98 10.84 1.15 -9.48
C MET A 98 10.80 0.38 -10.80
N GLU A 99 10.45 1.04 -11.91
CA GLU A 99 10.44 0.47 -13.25
C GLU A 99 11.85 0.10 -13.72
N ARG A 100 12.85 0.96 -13.47
CA ARG A 100 14.25 0.73 -13.89
C ARG A 100 14.99 -0.29 -13.02
N ALA A 101 14.66 -0.39 -11.73
CA ALA A 101 15.12 -1.47 -10.87
C ALA A 101 14.20 -2.70 -10.96
N SER A 102 13.97 -3.17 -12.20
CA SER A 102 13.02 -4.25 -12.52
C SER A 102 13.38 -5.61 -11.92
N GLN A 103 14.63 -5.78 -11.46
CA GLN A 103 15.08 -6.97 -10.73
C GLN A 103 14.56 -7.03 -9.28
N HIS A 104 13.93 -5.97 -8.77
CA HIS A 104 13.38 -5.91 -7.42
C HIS A 104 11.86 -5.94 -7.43
N THR A 105 11.28 -6.53 -6.39
CA THR A 105 9.86 -6.43 -6.09
C THR A 105 9.65 -5.29 -5.10
N PHE A 106 8.87 -4.28 -5.46
CA PHE A 106 8.55 -3.17 -4.57
C PHE A 106 7.20 -3.39 -3.90
N LEU A 107 7.15 -3.22 -2.59
CA LEU A 107 5.92 -3.25 -1.80
C LEU A 107 5.58 -1.80 -1.45
N VAL A 108 4.47 -1.28 -1.98
CA VAL A 108 3.97 0.07 -1.71
C VAL A 108 2.71 -0.04 -0.88
N LEU A 109 2.72 0.48 0.34
CA LEU A 109 1.58 0.46 1.26
C LEU A 109 1.10 1.88 1.53
N THR A 110 -0.21 2.11 1.49
CA THR A 110 -0.80 3.43 1.76
C THR A 110 -2.14 3.34 2.47
N LYS A 111 -2.54 4.43 3.13
CA LYS A 111 -3.93 4.63 3.60
C LYS A 111 -4.73 5.58 2.71
N ARG A 112 -4.11 6.12 1.65
CA ARG A 112 -4.64 7.18 0.76
C ARG A 112 -4.85 6.64 -0.65
N ILE A 113 -5.57 5.54 -0.76
CA ILE A 113 -5.73 4.80 -2.02
C ILE A 113 -6.45 5.63 -3.09
N GLU A 114 -7.27 6.59 -2.69
CA GLU A 114 -7.94 7.56 -3.58
C GLU A 114 -6.91 8.35 -4.38
N ARG A 115 -5.83 8.79 -3.71
CA ARG A 115 -4.76 9.57 -4.34
C ARG A 115 -3.89 8.70 -5.24
N ALA A 116 -3.58 7.48 -4.82
CA ALA A 116 -2.89 6.51 -5.67
C ALA A 116 -3.71 6.16 -6.93
N ALA A 117 -5.03 5.98 -6.78
CA ALA A 117 -5.93 5.69 -7.91
C ALA A 117 -6.11 6.91 -8.84
N ALA A 118 -6.23 8.12 -8.28
CA ALA A 118 -6.33 9.36 -9.05
C ALA A 118 -5.06 9.63 -9.85
N HIS A 119 -3.88 9.43 -9.23
CA HIS A 119 -2.59 9.55 -9.90
C HIS A 119 -2.53 8.68 -11.15
N TRP A 120 -3.03 7.44 -11.06
CA TRP A 120 -2.98 6.52 -12.18
C TRP A 120 -3.99 6.87 -13.28
N LYS A 121 -5.18 7.37 -12.93
CA LYS A 121 -6.12 7.91 -13.93
C LYS A 121 -5.48 9.05 -14.72
N GLU A 122 -4.80 9.97 -14.05
CA GLU A 122 -4.10 11.07 -14.71
C GLU A 122 -2.92 10.56 -15.58
N TYR A 123 -2.19 9.55 -15.10
CA TYR A 123 -1.14 8.87 -15.87
C TYR A 123 -1.68 8.20 -17.16
N LEU A 124 -2.87 7.61 -17.12
CA LEU A 124 -3.49 6.92 -18.26
C LEU A 124 -4.26 7.83 -19.21
N LEU A 125 -4.75 8.99 -18.74
CA LEU A 125 -5.56 9.93 -19.52
C LEU A 125 -4.72 10.95 -20.30
N TYR A 126 -3.41 10.98 -20.09
CA TYR A 126 -2.46 11.75 -20.91
C TYR A 126 -1.51 10.82 -21.70
N PRO A 127 -2.02 9.88 -22.52
CA PRO A 127 -1.16 9.23 -23.52
C PRO A 127 -0.76 10.29 -24.56
N PRO A 128 0.44 10.19 -25.18
CA PRO A 128 0.78 11.03 -26.32
C PRO A 128 -0.34 10.99 -27.36
N PRO A 129 -0.72 12.12 -27.97
CA PRO A 129 -1.80 12.19 -28.95
C PRO A 129 -1.65 11.23 -30.16
N ASP A 130 -0.46 10.68 -30.37
CA ASP A 130 -0.01 10.10 -31.62
C ASP A 130 0.55 8.67 -31.52
N GLY A 131 0.52 8.01 -30.37
CA GLY A 131 0.76 6.55 -30.25
C GLY A 131 2.16 6.03 -30.64
N GLU A 132 2.98 6.83 -31.30
CA GLU A 132 4.35 6.54 -31.73
C GLU A 132 5.24 7.79 -31.57
N ALA A 133 5.41 8.27 -30.34
CA ALA A 133 6.56 9.09 -29.98
C ALA A 133 6.70 9.13 -28.46
N ALA A 134 7.88 8.76 -27.96
CA ALA A 134 8.29 9.07 -26.60
C ALA A 134 8.35 10.59 -26.45
N VAL A 135 7.26 11.22 -26.01
CA VAL A 135 7.26 12.66 -25.76
C VAL A 135 8.04 12.89 -24.48
N ASN A 136 9.21 13.52 -24.59
CA ASN A 136 10.11 13.96 -23.51
C ASN A 136 9.48 14.91 -22.48
N PHE A 137 8.17 15.14 -22.50
CA PHE A 137 7.44 16.16 -21.75
C PHE A 137 7.55 16.00 -20.21
N HIS A 138 8.00 14.85 -19.72
CA HIS A 138 8.17 14.56 -18.30
C HIS A 138 9.62 14.49 -17.84
N GLY A 139 10.59 14.50 -18.78
CA GLY A 139 12.00 14.35 -18.44
C GLY A 139 12.54 15.53 -17.66
N ASP A 140 12.22 16.75 -18.09
CA ASP A 140 12.77 17.97 -17.48
C ASP A 140 12.20 18.21 -16.07
N ALA A 141 10.90 17.98 -15.88
CA ALA A 141 10.23 18.11 -14.58
C ALA A 141 10.67 17.03 -13.58
N MET A 142 11.19 15.88 -14.03
CA MET A 142 11.73 14.86 -13.13
C MET A 142 13.25 14.97 -12.94
N ALA A 143 13.99 15.41 -13.97
CA ALA A 143 15.45 15.48 -13.95
C ALA A 143 16.00 16.32 -12.79
N HIS A 144 15.29 17.38 -12.38
CA HIS A 144 15.72 18.19 -11.24
C HIS A 144 15.79 17.37 -9.93
N TRP A 145 14.93 16.38 -9.74
CA TRP A 145 14.98 15.47 -8.58
C TRP A 145 16.20 14.56 -8.58
N PHE A 146 16.81 14.34 -9.75
CA PHE A 146 18.02 13.53 -9.93
C PHE A 146 19.27 14.40 -10.10
N ALA A 147 19.25 15.62 -9.55
CA ALA A 147 20.35 16.59 -9.64
C ALA A 147 20.72 16.97 -11.08
N GLY A 148 19.73 17.06 -11.97
CA GLY A 148 19.92 17.46 -13.37
C GLY A 148 20.57 16.39 -14.25
N ARG A 149 20.68 15.14 -13.77
CA ARG A 149 21.15 14.01 -14.59
C ARG A 149 20.25 13.86 -15.82
N LYS A 150 20.86 13.68 -17.00
CA LYS A 150 20.13 13.26 -18.21
C LYS A 150 19.59 11.86 -17.99
N LEU A 151 18.29 11.76 -17.79
CA LEU A 151 17.58 10.50 -17.69
C LEU A 151 17.07 10.14 -19.07
N ASP A 152 17.23 8.88 -19.46
CA ASP A 152 16.38 8.30 -20.50
C ASP A 152 14.97 8.17 -19.89
N VAL A 153 14.09 9.11 -20.24
CA VAL A 153 12.77 9.33 -19.62
C VAL A 153 11.65 8.65 -20.38
N THR A 154 11.99 7.67 -21.22
CA THR A 154 10.99 6.79 -21.80
C THR A 154 10.41 5.93 -20.69
N MET A 155 9.22 6.31 -20.20
CA MET A 155 8.42 5.52 -19.26
C MET A 155 7.33 4.78 -20.02
N THR A 156 7.05 3.56 -19.60
CA THR A 156 5.81 2.91 -20.04
C THR A 156 4.65 3.52 -19.26
N TYR A 157 3.56 3.92 -19.95
CA TYR A 157 2.32 4.37 -19.30
C TYR A 157 1.55 3.21 -18.62
N LYS A 158 2.24 2.12 -18.27
CA LYS A 158 1.69 0.90 -17.71
C LYS A 158 2.20 0.72 -16.28
N TRP A 159 1.37 0.12 -15.44
CA TRP A 159 1.76 -0.15 -14.07
C TRP A 159 2.98 -1.09 -14.07
N PRO A 160 4.11 -0.75 -13.42
CA PRO A 160 5.27 -1.63 -13.42
C PRO A 160 4.93 -2.96 -12.76
N PRO A 161 5.13 -4.11 -13.45
CA PRO A 161 4.67 -5.42 -12.96
C PRO A 161 5.36 -5.85 -11.66
N ASN A 162 6.55 -5.29 -11.38
CA ASN A 162 7.34 -5.53 -10.18
C ASN A 162 6.93 -4.64 -8.98
N VAL A 163 5.90 -3.80 -9.12
CA VAL A 163 5.36 -2.97 -8.03
C VAL A 163 4.06 -3.57 -7.52
N HIS A 164 4.04 -4.01 -6.27
CA HIS A 164 2.86 -4.48 -5.58
C HIS A 164 2.27 -3.30 -4.80
N LEU A 165 0.99 -3.02 -5.03
CA LEU A 165 0.27 -1.97 -4.31
C LEU A 165 -0.58 -2.58 -3.20
N GLY A 166 -0.59 -1.96 -2.03
CA GLY A 166 -1.44 -2.39 -0.95
C GLY A 166 -2.03 -1.25 -0.14
N VAL A 167 -3.07 -1.60 0.60
CA VAL A 167 -3.73 -0.70 1.55
C VAL A 167 -3.64 -1.26 2.96
N SER A 168 -3.43 -0.37 3.94
CA SER A 168 -3.66 -0.75 5.33
C SER A 168 -5.16 -0.74 5.62
N VAL A 169 -5.65 -1.74 6.33
CA VAL A 169 -7.03 -1.78 6.85
C VAL A 169 -6.98 -2.21 8.31
N GLU A 170 -7.65 -1.46 9.18
CA GLU A 170 -7.61 -1.75 10.62
C GLU A 170 -8.85 -2.50 11.12
N ASN A 171 -9.93 -2.47 10.34
CA ASN A 171 -11.23 -3.06 10.65
C ASN A 171 -12.07 -3.13 9.36
N GLN A 172 -13.26 -3.75 9.44
CA GLN A 172 -14.16 -3.89 8.30
C GLN A 172 -14.49 -2.56 7.61
N ALA A 173 -14.73 -1.48 8.37
CA ALA A 173 -15.08 -0.19 7.77
C ALA A 173 -13.97 0.36 6.86
N MET A 174 -12.71 0.22 7.29
CA MET A 174 -11.56 0.61 6.48
C MET A 174 -11.32 -0.35 5.30
N ALA A 175 -11.68 -1.64 5.45
CA ALA A 175 -11.64 -2.63 4.37
C ALA A 175 -12.66 -2.30 3.27
N ASP A 176 -13.93 -2.07 3.66
CA ASP A 176 -15.02 -1.63 2.79
C ASP A 176 -14.67 -0.34 2.04
N GLU A 177 -14.01 0.60 2.71
CA GLU A 177 -13.62 1.87 2.11
C GLU A 177 -12.48 1.73 1.08
N ARG A 178 -11.45 0.94 1.40
CA ARG A 178 -10.16 0.99 0.68
C ARG A 178 -9.97 -0.15 -0.33
N ILE A 179 -10.47 -1.35 -0.04
CA ILE A 179 -10.25 -2.52 -0.90
C ILE A 179 -10.89 -2.35 -2.28
N PRO A 180 -12.13 -1.85 -2.43
CA PRO A 180 -12.72 -1.65 -3.76
C PRO A 180 -11.89 -0.68 -4.62
N LYS A 181 -11.37 0.38 -4.01
CA LYS A 181 -10.51 1.37 -4.67
C LYS A 181 -9.16 0.77 -5.06
N LEU A 182 -8.57 -0.07 -4.20
CA LEU A 182 -7.35 -0.81 -4.50
C LEU A 182 -7.55 -1.74 -5.70
N LEU A 183 -8.63 -2.52 -5.72
CA LEU A 183 -8.93 -3.46 -6.79
C LEU A 183 -9.27 -2.77 -8.12
N ALA A 184 -9.72 -1.52 -8.08
CA ALA A 184 -9.90 -0.68 -9.27
C ALA A 184 -8.58 -0.13 -9.85
N THR A 185 -7.46 -0.23 -9.13
CA THR A 185 -6.14 0.16 -9.66
C THR A 185 -5.61 -0.88 -10.66
N PRO A 186 -4.73 -0.49 -11.59
CA PRO A 186 -4.13 -1.43 -12.54
C PRO A 186 -2.94 -2.20 -11.99
N ALA A 187 -2.70 -2.12 -10.67
CA ALA A 187 -1.60 -2.84 -10.05
C ALA A 187 -1.65 -4.33 -10.39
N ALA A 188 -0.55 -4.91 -10.89
CA ALA A 188 -0.53 -6.33 -11.26
C ALA A 188 -0.75 -7.23 -10.04
N LYS A 189 -0.16 -6.83 -8.90
CA LYS A 189 -0.33 -7.46 -7.60
C LYS A 189 -0.86 -6.45 -6.59
N ARG A 190 -1.84 -6.91 -5.82
CA ARG A 190 -2.55 -6.14 -4.81
C ARG A 190 -2.52 -6.87 -3.48
N PHE A 191 -2.23 -6.16 -2.40
CA PHE A 191 -2.20 -6.76 -1.07
C PHE A 191 -2.93 -5.91 -0.02
N VAL A 192 -3.38 -6.55 1.04
CA VAL A 192 -3.91 -5.87 2.21
C VAL A 192 -2.94 -6.07 3.37
N SER A 193 -2.66 -5.00 4.10
CA SER A 193 -2.00 -5.06 5.40
C SER A 193 -3.05 -4.76 6.46
N ALA A 194 -3.58 -5.82 7.07
CA ALA A 194 -4.46 -5.77 8.22
C ALA A 194 -3.66 -5.37 9.47
N GLU A 195 -3.15 -4.14 9.50
CA GLU A 195 -2.20 -3.64 10.50
C GLU A 195 -2.35 -2.14 10.85
N PRO A 196 -2.44 -1.78 12.15
CA PRO A 196 -2.77 -2.71 13.23
C PRO A 196 -4.18 -3.28 13.03
N LEU A 197 -4.39 -4.57 13.28
CA LEU A 197 -5.74 -5.14 13.27
C LEU A 197 -6.47 -4.76 14.57
N LEU A 198 -7.48 -3.91 14.44
CA LEU A 198 -8.26 -3.32 15.54
C LEU A 198 -9.72 -3.81 15.56
N GLY A 199 -10.10 -4.71 14.66
CA GLY A 199 -11.41 -5.32 14.60
C GLY A 199 -11.46 -6.43 13.56
N ALA A 200 -12.54 -7.22 13.59
CA ALA A 200 -12.76 -8.27 12.60
C ALA A 200 -12.78 -7.70 11.17
N VAL A 201 -12.23 -8.48 10.23
CA VAL A 201 -12.26 -8.21 8.79
C VAL A 201 -12.68 -9.48 8.07
N ASP A 202 -13.76 -9.38 7.33
CA ASP A 202 -14.24 -10.35 6.37
C ASP A 202 -13.95 -9.83 4.96
N LEU A 203 -12.93 -10.42 4.34
CA LEU A 203 -12.46 -10.12 2.99
C LEU A 203 -13.38 -10.75 1.92
N THR A 204 -14.30 -11.63 2.32
CA THR A 204 -15.30 -12.22 1.43
C THR A 204 -16.56 -11.35 1.34
N MET A 205 -16.74 -10.40 2.28
CA MET A 205 -17.92 -9.56 2.42
C MET A 205 -17.59 -8.06 2.41
N ILE A 206 -16.81 -7.60 1.43
CA ILE A 206 -16.46 -6.18 1.27
C ILE A 206 -17.63 -5.38 0.71
N LYS A 207 -18.10 -4.37 1.46
CA LYS A 207 -19.23 -3.55 1.04
C LYS A 207 -18.86 -2.59 -0.10
N LEU A 208 -19.58 -2.66 -1.22
CA LEU A 208 -19.32 -1.82 -2.41
C LEU A 208 -20.04 -0.47 -2.43
N GLY A 209 -20.81 -0.15 -1.38
CA GLY A 209 -21.67 1.03 -1.35
C GLY A 209 -22.87 0.94 -2.30
N LYS A 210 -23.54 2.08 -2.54
CA LYS A 210 -24.69 2.15 -3.46
C LYS A 210 -24.19 2.33 -4.90
N ARG A 211 -24.58 1.42 -5.80
CA ARG A 211 -24.32 1.59 -7.24
C ARG A 211 -25.33 2.54 -7.88
N GLU A 212 -24.84 3.49 -8.67
CA GLU A 212 -25.67 4.23 -9.62
C GLU A 212 -26.13 3.27 -10.74
N GLY A 213 -27.40 3.34 -11.14
CA GLY A 213 -27.92 2.66 -12.34
C GLY A 213 -28.64 1.31 -12.16
N ARG A 214 -28.89 0.83 -10.93
CA ARG A 214 -29.87 -0.26 -10.68
C ARG A 214 -31.10 0.26 -9.94
N PRO A 215 -32.33 -0.13 -10.34
CA PRO A 215 -33.51 0.09 -9.52
C PRO A 215 -33.45 -0.83 -8.28
N GLY A 216 -33.11 -0.26 -7.12
CA GLY A 216 -33.05 -0.99 -5.85
C GLY A 216 -31.96 -0.46 -4.91
N LYS A 217 -32.26 -0.30 -3.62
CA LYS A 217 -31.32 0.16 -2.58
C LYS A 217 -30.66 -1.03 -1.85
N PHE A 218 -30.27 -2.07 -2.57
CA PHE A 218 -29.67 -3.26 -1.95
C PHE A 218 -28.17 -3.09 -1.79
N ASN A 219 -27.63 -3.57 -0.67
CA ASN A 219 -26.18 -3.60 -0.50
C ASN A 219 -25.60 -4.66 -1.44
N ALA A 220 -24.48 -4.32 -2.08
CA ALA A 220 -23.66 -5.26 -2.82
C ALA A 220 -22.36 -5.54 -2.05
N TYR A 221 -21.92 -6.79 -2.11
CA TYR A 221 -20.74 -7.29 -1.44
C TYR A 221 -19.78 -7.86 -2.47
N LEU A 222 -18.49 -7.70 -2.18
CA LEU A 222 -17.40 -8.22 -2.97
C LEU A 222 -16.63 -9.24 -2.15
N ASP A 223 -16.51 -10.44 -2.68
CA ASP A 223 -15.44 -11.32 -2.31
C ASP A 223 -14.14 -10.84 -2.98
N ALA A 224 -13.31 -10.17 -2.19
CA ALA A 224 -12.08 -9.55 -2.65
C ALA A 224 -11.00 -10.57 -3.03
N MET A 225 -11.21 -11.86 -2.79
CA MET A 225 -10.24 -12.93 -3.05
C MET A 225 -10.71 -13.86 -4.18
N ALA A 226 -12.01 -14.10 -4.28
CA ALA A 226 -12.63 -15.00 -5.26
C ALA A 226 -13.17 -14.31 -6.53
N CYS A 227 -13.07 -12.98 -6.64
CA CYS A 227 -13.61 -12.21 -7.77
C CYS A 227 -15.12 -12.37 -7.95
N THR A 228 -15.90 -12.39 -6.87
CA THR A 228 -17.35 -12.56 -6.95
C THR A 228 -18.06 -11.38 -6.29
N GLU A 229 -19.06 -10.83 -6.97
CA GLU A 229 -19.99 -9.85 -6.41
C GLU A 229 -21.33 -10.49 -6.11
N THR A 230 -21.86 -10.27 -4.91
CA THR A 230 -23.20 -10.69 -4.51
C THR A 230 -24.04 -9.48 -4.07
N ASP A 231 -25.37 -9.63 -4.06
CA ASP A 231 -26.26 -8.68 -3.40
C ASP A 231 -27.28 -9.36 -2.48
N GLU A 232 -27.98 -8.56 -1.68
CA GLU A 232 -28.96 -9.03 -0.69
C GLU A 232 -30.16 -9.78 -1.31
N MET A 233 -30.35 -9.74 -2.63
CA MET A 233 -31.39 -10.49 -3.34
C MET A 233 -30.87 -11.81 -3.93
N GLY A 234 -29.63 -12.19 -3.63
CA GLY A 234 -29.02 -13.41 -4.12
C GLY A 234 -28.55 -13.33 -5.58
N PHE A 235 -28.42 -12.12 -6.15
CA PHE A 235 -27.72 -11.97 -7.42
C PHE A 235 -26.24 -12.26 -7.21
N GLU A 236 -25.64 -12.98 -8.15
CA GLU A 236 -24.20 -13.24 -8.18
C GLU A 236 -23.63 -12.85 -9.55
N ARG A 237 -22.45 -12.23 -9.55
CA ARG A 237 -21.67 -11.94 -10.75
C ARG A 237 -20.20 -12.24 -10.52
N LYS A 238 -19.63 -13.02 -11.45
CA LYS A 238 -18.17 -13.17 -11.56
C LYS A 238 -17.52 -11.91 -12.14
N LEU A 239 -16.45 -11.47 -11.50
CA LEU A 239 -15.56 -10.42 -11.96
C LEU A 239 -14.33 -11.01 -12.66
N ALA A 240 -13.65 -10.19 -13.46
CA ALA A 240 -12.37 -10.59 -14.05
C ALA A 240 -11.31 -10.80 -12.97
N GLU A 241 -10.40 -11.77 -13.16
CA GLU A 241 -9.34 -12.14 -12.19
C GLU A 241 -8.47 -10.97 -11.72
N LYS A 242 -8.35 -9.92 -12.54
CA LYS A 242 -7.66 -8.68 -12.16
C LYS A 242 -8.31 -7.96 -10.96
N HIS A 243 -9.45 -8.40 -10.45
CA HIS A 243 -10.13 -7.80 -9.30
C HIS A 243 -10.02 -8.64 -8.02
N ARG A 244 -8.91 -9.37 -7.83
CA ARG A 244 -8.60 -10.03 -6.54
C ARG A 244 -7.38 -9.48 -5.82
N LEU A 245 -7.37 -9.72 -4.52
CA LEU A 245 -6.21 -9.68 -3.65
C LEU A 245 -5.30 -10.87 -3.92
N HIS A 246 -4.00 -10.63 -3.81
CA HIS A 246 -2.97 -11.64 -3.98
C HIS A 246 -2.31 -12.01 -2.66
N GLN A 247 -2.37 -11.11 -1.68
CA GLN A 247 -1.74 -11.28 -0.38
C GLN A 247 -2.49 -10.54 0.71
N VAL A 248 -2.48 -11.12 1.91
CA VAL A 248 -2.91 -10.48 3.15
C VAL A 248 -1.80 -10.61 4.19
N ILE A 249 -1.39 -9.48 4.77
CA ILE A 249 -0.47 -9.42 5.90
C ILE A 249 -1.30 -9.06 7.13
N VAL A 250 -1.14 -9.77 8.25
CA VAL A 250 -1.86 -9.51 9.50
C VAL A 250 -0.89 -9.25 10.63
N GLY A 251 -1.17 -8.24 11.46
CA GLY A 251 -0.34 -7.90 12.60
C GLY A 251 -0.98 -6.91 13.56
N GLY A 252 -0.63 -7.06 14.84
CA GLY A 252 -1.10 -6.19 15.91
C GLY A 252 -0.28 -4.91 16.06
N GLU A 253 -0.78 -4.01 16.90
CA GLU A 253 -0.15 -2.73 17.20
C GLU A 253 1.06 -2.92 18.14
N SER A 254 2.08 -2.08 18.00
CA SER A 254 3.29 -2.18 18.82
C SER A 254 3.68 -0.86 19.47
N GLY A 255 4.23 -0.94 20.67
CA GLY A 255 4.78 0.20 21.40
C GLY A 255 3.92 0.66 22.58
N PRO A 256 4.25 1.82 23.17
CA PRO A 256 3.47 2.39 24.27
C PRO A 256 2.02 2.65 23.83
N GLY A 257 1.06 2.16 24.63
CA GLY A 257 -0.36 2.29 24.32
C GLY A 257 -0.85 1.38 23.18
N HIS A 258 -0.13 0.31 22.84
CA HIS A 258 -0.63 -0.70 21.91
C HIS A 258 -2.03 -1.18 22.32
N ARG A 259 -2.90 -1.35 21.33
CA ARG A 259 -4.20 -1.99 21.50
C ARG A 259 -4.08 -3.49 21.25
N ASP A 260 -4.84 -4.26 22.03
CA ASP A 260 -4.91 -5.70 21.89
C ASP A 260 -5.55 -6.11 20.56
N MET A 261 -5.03 -7.19 19.99
CA MET A 261 -5.56 -7.82 18.80
C MET A 261 -6.16 -9.18 19.18
N ASP A 262 -7.42 -9.41 18.82
CA ASP A 262 -8.08 -10.69 19.04
C ASP A 262 -7.56 -11.75 18.04
N LEU A 263 -7.09 -12.87 18.57
CA LEU A 263 -6.60 -13.99 17.77
C LEU A 263 -7.69 -14.62 16.90
N ALA A 264 -8.97 -14.52 17.29
CA ALA A 264 -10.08 -14.99 16.47
C ALA A 264 -10.18 -14.23 15.15
N TRP A 265 -9.87 -12.93 15.13
CA TRP A 265 -9.83 -12.15 13.89
C TRP A 265 -8.67 -12.59 12.99
N VAL A 266 -7.51 -12.88 13.58
CA VAL A 266 -6.33 -13.38 12.85
C VAL A 266 -6.60 -14.74 12.23
N GLN A 267 -7.22 -15.65 12.99
CA GLN A 267 -7.64 -16.97 12.52
C GLN A 267 -8.64 -16.85 11.38
N ALA A 268 -9.68 -16.03 11.54
CA ALA A 268 -10.69 -15.84 10.50
C ALA A 268 -10.07 -15.36 9.17
N ILE A 269 -9.15 -14.39 9.21
CA ILE A 269 -8.46 -13.92 7.99
C ILE A 269 -7.58 -15.04 7.39
N SER A 270 -6.86 -15.78 8.24
CA SER A 270 -6.02 -16.91 7.82
C SER A 270 -6.84 -17.99 7.10
N ASP A 271 -8.00 -18.35 7.64
CA ASP A 271 -8.90 -19.35 7.06
C ASP A 271 -9.50 -18.88 5.74
N GLN A 272 -9.92 -17.61 5.66
CA GLN A 272 -10.41 -17.03 4.41
C GLN A 272 -9.34 -17.05 3.32
N CYS A 273 -8.07 -16.74 3.66
CA CYS A 273 -6.96 -16.77 2.71
C CYS A 273 -6.67 -18.19 2.22
N GLU A 274 -6.67 -19.17 3.12
CA GLU A 274 -6.48 -20.58 2.79
C GLU A 274 -7.59 -21.11 1.88
N ALA A 275 -8.85 -20.81 2.20
CA ALA A 275 -10.00 -21.20 1.38
C ALA A 275 -9.93 -20.60 -0.04
N ALA A 276 -9.40 -19.39 -0.19
CA ALA A 276 -9.31 -18.69 -1.48
C ALA A 276 -7.96 -18.87 -2.22
N GLY A 277 -7.00 -19.61 -1.66
CA GLY A 277 -5.65 -19.74 -2.22
C GLY A 277 -4.93 -18.39 -2.37
N VAL A 278 -5.09 -17.51 -1.38
CA VAL A 278 -4.45 -16.19 -1.30
C VAL A 278 -3.30 -16.25 -0.29
N ALA A 279 -2.15 -15.67 -0.64
CA ALA A 279 -0.97 -15.72 0.23
C ALA A 279 -1.23 -15.00 1.56
N TYR A 280 -0.90 -15.65 2.66
CA TYR A 280 -1.10 -15.12 4.01
C TYR A 280 0.22 -14.95 4.76
N PHE A 281 0.40 -13.81 5.40
CA PHE A 281 1.55 -13.53 6.26
C PHE A 281 1.13 -13.03 7.65
N GLY A 282 1.24 -13.89 8.66
CA GLY A 282 1.09 -13.54 10.06
C GLY A 282 2.39 -12.93 10.61
N LYS A 283 2.39 -11.63 10.86
CA LYS A 283 3.59 -10.88 11.25
C LYS A 283 3.89 -10.97 12.75
N SER A 284 3.00 -10.44 13.58
CA SER A 284 3.19 -10.33 15.03
C SER A 284 1.88 -10.09 15.75
N LEU A 285 1.77 -10.56 17.00
CA LEU A 285 0.64 -10.26 17.87
C LEU A 285 0.57 -8.76 18.24
N GLY A 286 1.69 -8.05 18.15
CA GLY A 286 1.81 -6.69 18.69
C GLY A 286 2.35 -6.71 20.12
N GLY A 287 2.05 -5.68 20.91
CA GLY A 287 2.49 -5.61 22.30
C GLY A 287 3.47 -4.47 22.58
N PRO A 288 4.09 -4.46 23.79
CA PRO A 288 5.09 -3.45 24.14
C PRO A 288 6.29 -3.40 23.17
N THR A 289 6.55 -4.50 22.46
CA THR A 289 7.59 -4.58 21.42
C THR A 289 7.03 -5.24 20.16
N GLN A 290 7.63 -4.92 19.00
CA GLN A 290 7.24 -5.48 17.70
C GLN A 290 7.46 -7.00 17.53
N LYS A 291 7.90 -7.71 18.57
CA LYS A 291 8.45 -9.07 18.46
C LYS A 291 7.55 -10.17 19.00
N ALA A 292 6.39 -9.87 19.60
CA ALA A 292 5.54 -10.94 20.10
C ALA A 292 5.03 -11.78 18.91
N PRO A 293 5.39 -13.07 18.84
CA PRO A 293 5.00 -13.91 17.72
C PRO A 293 3.51 -14.25 17.81
N LEU A 294 2.89 -14.48 16.65
CA LEU A 294 1.60 -15.15 16.59
C LEU A 294 1.78 -16.64 16.95
N PRO A 295 0.73 -17.31 17.47
CA PRO A 295 0.70 -18.77 17.60
C PRO A 295 1.09 -19.45 16.29
N GLY A 296 1.77 -20.62 16.36
CA GLY A 296 2.45 -21.21 15.20
C GLY A 296 1.61 -21.35 13.93
N HIS A 297 0.35 -21.80 14.04
CA HIS A 297 -0.56 -21.95 12.89
C HIS A 297 -1.05 -20.60 12.32
N LEU A 298 -1.05 -19.53 13.13
CA LEU A 298 -1.36 -18.16 12.71
C LEU A 298 -0.13 -17.39 12.24
N GLY A 299 1.07 -17.89 12.53
CA GLY A 299 2.34 -17.31 12.09
C GLY A 299 2.76 -17.73 10.70
N ARG A 300 1.88 -18.31 9.86
CA ARG A 300 2.19 -18.72 8.47
C ARG A 300 2.76 -17.53 7.69
N ARG A 301 3.81 -17.77 6.89
CA ARG A 301 4.59 -16.74 6.18
C ARG A 301 4.68 -17.02 4.69
N GLU A 302 3.51 -17.06 4.05
CA GLU A 302 3.44 -17.16 2.60
C GLU A 302 3.45 -15.76 2.01
N LEU A 303 4.45 -15.50 1.17
CA LEU A 303 4.57 -14.25 0.46
C LEU A 303 4.35 -14.47 -1.03
N VAL A 304 3.62 -13.56 -1.67
CA VAL A 304 3.57 -13.52 -3.14
C VAL A 304 5.00 -13.30 -3.65
N PRO A 305 5.51 -14.16 -4.55
CA PRO A 305 6.84 -14.02 -5.14
C PRO A 305 7.09 -12.62 -5.71
#